data_AF-A0A921K3X1-F1
#
_entry.id   AF-A0A921K3X1-F1
#
_cell.length_a   1.000
_cell.length_b   1.000
_cell.length_c   1.000
_cell.angle_alpha   90.00
_cell.angle_beta   90.00
_cell.angle_gamma   90.00
#
_symmetry.space_group_name_H-M   'P 1'
#
loop_
_entity.id
_entity.type
_entity.pdbx_description
1 polymer ?
#
loop_
_entity_poly.entity_id
_entity_poly.type
_entity_poly.pdbx_seq_one_letter_code
_entity_poly.pdbx_strand_id
1 'polypeptide(L)'
;MKLKNIIRYTKIYGLMLLTASITLCACISEGDETIVLEESQATASQLILGEWELSSYKITDEEGNPINEPGIENGVPTIPAFDFKDDNTCLITPPNEAVSEGKYDISEDGSVLWVEGYGEWEIFSLGKNKLVLTREIIYNGKTYNVMYILERNAPGEDSPNGNLGGEVGSVDDNNPYQPWAHNLVSQITMTRHYTSNNSIEKTVYKFQYDVKSRIIEYTIDNYDAISNMVTESNKFNFTYDDSKVYLYYNEELMNTGVVGHNGFLDYLYEGNSDTASSFFDYNADGYVTYLETNGEKWNPIYSTSWSGAKNMASPTDGGDELSYNSDAINNASVDFNGLMTSCYQWEWSMHNGYSGVVLGLFDFYGKRSYQVASKVVRNALWIDEMTDWEITKSETGDYIITFYEITRSGSNHPFTATYEIEYYH
;
A
#
# COMPACT_ATOMS: atom_id res chain seq x y z
N MET A 1 6.78 26.58 71.19
CA MET A 1 7.25 25.71 70.09
C MET A 1 6.09 25.39 69.14
N LYS A 2 5.72 26.29 68.20
CA LYS A 2 4.72 25.98 67.14
C LYS A 2 5.02 26.63 65.77
N LEU A 3 5.43 27.90 65.70
CA LEU A 3 5.57 28.62 64.42
C LEU A 3 6.66 28.08 63.48
N LYS A 4 7.85 27.73 64.00
CA LYS A 4 8.98 27.25 63.19
C LYS A 4 8.70 25.92 62.46
N ASN A 5 7.83 25.07 63.03
CA ASN A 5 7.42 23.81 62.39
C ASN A 5 6.40 24.08 61.28
N ILE A 6 5.44 24.98 61.50
CA ILE A 6 4.44 25.36 60.48
C ILE A 6 5.15 25.86 59.21
N ILE A 7 6.08 26.81 59.32
CA ILE A 7 6.83 27.34 58.17
C ILE A 7 7.62 26.23 57.44
N ARG A 8 8.17 25.26 58.18
CA ARG A 8 8.89 24.12 57.58
C ARG A 8 7.95 23.18 56.83
N TYR A 9 6.78 22.88 57.39
CA TYR A 9 5.74 22.11 56.71
C TYR A 9 5.18 22.85 55.50
N THR A 10 4.84 24.15 55.59
CA THR A 10 4.35 24.94 54.44
C THR A 10 5.37 24.98 53.30
N LYS A 11 6.68 25.05 53.59
CA LYS A 11 7.72 24.93 52.55
C LYS A 11 7.83 23.52 51.97
N ILE A 12 7.66 22.46 52.77
CA ILE A 12 7.68 21.07 52.27
C ILE A 12 6.45 20.77 51.42
N TYR A 13 5.24 21.15 51.88
CA TYR A 13 4.02 21.01 51.08
C TYR A 13 4.03 21.88 49.82
N GLY A 14 4.57 23.10 49.88
CA GLY A 14 4.77 23.94 48.70
C GLY A 14 5.76 23.33 47.70
N LEU A 15 6.85 22.73 48.18
CA LEU A 15 7.79 22.01 47.32
C LEU A 15 7.18 20.73 46.74
N MET A 16 6.41 19.97 47.54
CA MET A 16 5.67 18.80 47.07
C MET A 16 4.60 19.15 46.04
N LEU A 17 3.89 20.27 46.20
CA LEU A 17 2.96 20.78 45.19
C LEU A 17 3.69 21.22 43.92
N LEU A 18 4.89 21.80 44.04
CA LEU A 18 5.70 22.17 42.87
C LEU A 18 6.21 20.91 42.13
N THR A 19 6.71 19.90 42.84
CA THR A 19 7.12 18.63 42.19
C THR A 19 5.92 17.87 41.65
N ALA A 20 4.78 17.88 42.32
CA ALA A 20 3.55 17.23 41.86
C ALA A 20 2.96 17.92 40.61
N SER A 21 3.02 19.26 40.53
CA SER A 21 2.62 19.98 39.33
C SER A 21 3.62 19.82 38.18
N ILE A 22 4.93 19.67 38.47
CA ILE A 22 5.92 19.30 37.45
C ILE A 22 5.67 17.87 36.93
N THR A 23 5.35 16.89 37.78
CA THR A 23 4.98 15.54 37.31
C THR A 23 3.61 15.50 36.61
N LEU A 24 2.65 16.32 37.02
CA LEU A 24 1.34 16.41 36.34
C LEU A 24 1.39 17.21 35.03
N CYS A 25 2.39 18.07 34.83
CA CYS A 25 2.69 18.69 33.54
C CYS A 25 3.69 17.88 32.68
N ALA A 26 4.29 16.82 33.24
CA ALA A 26 4.99 15.78 32.48
C ALA A 26 4.03 14.68 31.98
N CYS A 27 2.79 14.66 32.47
CA CYS A 27 1.68 13.94 31.86
C CYS A 27 0.97 14.79 30.80
N ILE A 28 1.74 15.46 29.93
CA ILE A 28 1.35 15.49 28.53
C ILE A 28 1.95 14.21 27.94
N SER A 29 1.24 13.10 28.11
CA SER A 29 1.17 12.17 26.99
C SER A 29 0.49 12.97 25.89
N GLU A 30 1.25 13.35 24.87
CA GLU A 30 0.66 13.55 23.55
C GLU A 30 -0.10 12.26 23.30
N GLY A 31 -1.42 12.37 23.20
CA GLY A 31 -2.25 11.20 23.10
C GLY A 31 -1.88 10.49 21.82
N ASP A 32 -1.66 9.18 21.90
CA ASP A 32 -2.09 8.34 20.80
C ASP A 32 -3.61 8.58 20.67
N GLU A 33 -3.97 9.57 19.85
CA GLU A 33 -5.31 9.66 19.27
C GLU A 33 -5.41 8.52 18.26
N THR A 34 -5.41 7.29 18.78
CA THR A 34 -5.93 6.12 18.11
C THR A 34 -7.38 6.47 17.79
N ILE A 35 -7.60 6.92 16.56
CA ILE A 35 -8.94 7.14 16.02
C ILE A 35 -9.57 5.75 15.97
N VAL A 36 -10.31 5.41 17.02
CA VAL A 36 -11.19 4.25 17.03
C VAL A 36 -12.35 4.60 16.11
N LEU A 37 -12.13 4.35 14.81
CA LEU A 37 -13.17 4.33 13.80
C LEU A 37 -14.22 3.31 14.29
N GLU A 38 -15.36 3.78 14.80
CA GLU A 38 -16.38 2.87 15.33
C GLU A 38 -16.94 2.04 14.17
N GLU A 39 -16.69 0.73 14.22
CA GLU A 39 -16.82 -0.16 13.07
C GLU A 39 -18.27 -0.30 12.56
N SER A 40 -18.61 0.52 11.58
CA SER A 40 -19.66 0.22 10.59
C SER A 40 -19.16 -0.81 9.58
N GLN A 41 -18.69 -1.98 10.06
CA GLN A 41 -18.34 -3.12 9.19
C GLN A 41 -19.61 -3.70 8.55
N ALA A 42 -20.06 -3.08 7.46
CA ALA A 42 -21.01 -3.68 6.54
C ALA A 42 -20.37 -4.90 5.85
N THR A 43 -21.04 -6.05 5.87
CA THR A 43 -20.53 -7.26 5.21
C THR A 43 -20.67 -7.16 3.69
N ALA A 44 -19.93 -7.98 2.94
CA ALA A 44 -20.09 -8.07 1.48
C ALA A 44 -21.55 -8.34 1.07
N SER A 45 -22.24 -9.21 1.83
CA SER A 45 -23.67 -9.53 1.65
C SER A 45 -24.62 -8.35 1.90
N GLN A 46 -24.18 -7.30 2.60
CA GLN A 46 -24.93 -6.04 2.81
C GLN A 46 -24.56 -4.98 1.76
N LEU A 47 -23.27 -4.86 1.42
CA LEU A 47 -22.80 -3.91 0.39
C LEU A 47 -23.34 -4.24 -1.00
N ILE A 48 -23.45 -5.53 -1.35
CA ILE A 48 -23.95 -5.96 -2.66
C ILE A 48 -25.42 -5.59 -2.91
N LEU A 49 -26.22 -5.37 -1.87
CA LEU A 49 -27.67 -5.16 -1.99
C LEU A 49 -28.02 -3.93 -2.84
N GLY A 50 -29.05 -4.06 -3.69
CA GLY A 50 -29.48 -3.03 -4.63
C GLY A 50 -28.95 -3.20 -6.05
N GLU A 51 -29.16 -2.16 -6.87
CA GLU A 51 -29.05 -2.20 -8.32
C GLU A 51 -27.66 -1.80 -8.87
N TRP A 52 -27.13 -2.59 -9.80
CA TRP A 52 -25.81 -2.46 -10.42
C TRP A 52 -25.91 -2.59 -11.94
N GLU A 53 -25.39 -1.61 -12.68
CA GLU A 53 -25.28 -1.64 -14.14
C GLU A 53 -23.81 -1.73 -14.59
N LEU A 54 -23.55 -2.39 -15.73
CA LEU A 54 -22.22 -2.43 -16.35
C LEU A 54 -21.84 -1.05 -16.89
N SER A 55 -20.85 -0.41 -16.25
CA SER A 55 -20.23 0.83 -16.74
C SER A 55 -19.22 0.54 -17.85
N SER A 56 -18.32 -0.41 -17.63
CA SER A 56 -17.27 -0.77 -18.59
C SER A 56 -16.66 -2.15 -18.31
N TYR A 57 -15.88 -2.67 -19.26
CA TYR A 57 -15.05 -3.86 -19.04
C TYR A 57 -13.66 -3.71 -19.69
N LYS A 58 -12.67 -4.43 -19.16
CA LYS A 58 -11.30 -4.51 -19.68
C LYS A 58 -10.94 -5.98 -19.89
N ILE A 59 -10.26 -6.30 -20.99
CA ILE A 59 -9.71 -7.64 -21.26
C ILE A 59 -8.19 -7.56 -21.12
N THR A 60 -7.61 -8.51 -20.40
CA THR A 60 -6.16 -8.69 -20.27
C THR A 60 -5.75 -10.12 -20.58
N ASP A 61 -4.50 -10.38 -20.95
CA ASP A 61 -3.99 -11.75 -21.12
C ASP A 61 -3.64 -12.43 -19.78
N GLU A 62 -3.17 -13.67 -19.84
CA GLU A 62 -2.39 -14.34 -18.77
C GLU A 62 -1.16 -13.52 -18.30
N GLU A 63 -0.84 -12.42 -19.00
CA GLU A 63 0.18 -11.46 -18.63
C GLU A 63 -0.39 -10.04 -18.37
N GLY A 64 -1.68 -9.84 -18.10
CA GLY A 64 -2.22 -8.60 -17.51
C GLY A 64 -2.22 -7.36 -18.41
N ASN A 65 -1.64 -7.46 -19.60
CA ASN A 65 -1.56 -6.39 -20.58
C ASN A 65 -2.94 -6.14 -21.19
N PRO A 66 -3.35 -4.89 -21.49
CA PRO A 66 -4.64 -4.62 -22.15
C PRO A 66 -4.70 -5.21 -23.58
N ILE A 67 -5.56 -6.21 -23.79
CA ILE A 67 -5.67 -6.91 -25.08
C ILE A 67 -6.72 -6.26 -25.99
N ASN A 68 -6.26 -5.86 -27.18
CA ASN A 68 -7.07 -5.33 -28.27
C ASN A 68 -7.00 -6.26 -29.50
N GLU A 69 -7.01 -7.59 -29.29
CA GLU A 69 -6.97 -8.61 -30.36
C GLU A 69 -8.32 -8.61 -31.13
N PRO A 70 -8.38 -8.24 -32.43
CA PRO A 70 -9.67 -8.02 -33.11
C PRO A 70 -10.53 -9.29 -33.16
N GLY A 71 -11.68 -9.27 -32.49
CA GLY A 71 -12.59 -10.41 -32.39
C GLY A 71 -12.67 -11.03 -30.99
N ILE A 72 -11.75 -10.70 -30.07
CA ILE A 72 -11.75 -11.23 -28.69
C ILE A 72 -12.96 -10.74 -27.88
N GLU A 73 -13.50 -9.58 -28.21
CA GLU A 73 -14.71 -9.01 -27.60
C GLU A 73 -15.95 -9.90 -27.79
N ASN A 74 -15.96 -10.78 -28.82
CA ASN A 74 -17.02 -11.77 -29.03
C ASN A 74 -16.88 -13.00 -28.13
N GLY A 75 -15.74 -13.14 -27.43
CA GLY A 75 -15.48 -14.17 -26.42
C GLY A 75 -15.82 -13.72 -24.98
N VAL A 76 -16.15 -12.44 -24.78
CA VAL A 76 -16.53 -11.90 -23.47
C VAL A 76 -17.98 -12.27 -23.14
N PRO A 77 -18.25 -12.95 -22.00
CA PRO A 77 -19.60 -13.11 -21.49
C PRO A 77 -20.33 -11.77 -21.31
N THR A 78 -21.51 -11.63 -21.90
CA THR A 78 -22.38 -10.48 -21.62
C THR A 78 -22.87 -10.56 -20.18
N ILE A 79 -22.41 -9.65 -19.34
CA ILE A 79 -22.90 -9.49 -17.97
C ILE A 79 -24.18 -8.62 -17.98
N PRO A 80 -25.26 -9.03 -17.26
CA PRO A 80 -26.49 -8.26 -17.16
C PRO A 80 -26.36 -7.17 -16.07
N ALA A 81 -27.37 -6.32 -15.96
CA ALA A 81 -27.58 -5.54 -14.74
C ALA A 81 -28.24 -6.43 -13.66
N PHE A 82 -27.90 -6.20 -12.40
CA PHE A 82 -28.38 -6.98 -11.24
C PHE A 82 -28.98 -6.08 -10.17
N ASP A 83 -30.08 -6.49 -9.55
CA ASP A 83 -30.66 -5.82 -8.38
C ASP A 83 -30.86 -6.84 -7.24
N PHE A 84 -29.90 -6.90 -6.32
CA PHE A 84 -29.76 -7.92 -5.28
C PHE A 84 -30.60 -7.61 -4.01
N LYS A 85 -31.22 -8.64 -3.42
CA LYS A 85 -32.16 -8.56 -2.29
C LYS A 85 -31.69 -9.33 -1.06
N ASP A 86 -32.17 -8.92 0.12
CA ASP A 86 -31.77 -9.44 1.42
C ASP A 86 -32.29 -10.86 1.75
N ASP A 87 -32.96 -11.51 0.79
CA ASP A 87 -33.44 -12.90 0.84
C ASP A 87 -32.70 -13.85 -0.12
N ASN A 88 -31.53 -13.44 -0.61
CA ASN A 88 -30.70 -14.11 -1.62
C ASN A 88 -31.37 -14.26 -3.02
N THR A 89 -32.40 -13.46 -3.30
CA THR A 89 -32.92 -13.26 -4.67
C THR A 89 -32.29 -12.05 -5.35
N CYS A 90 -32.34 -12.01 -6.68
CA CYS A 90 -31.95 -10.87 -7.48
C CYS A 90 -32.88 -10.73 -8.69
N LEU A 91 -33.11 -9.50 -9.14
CA LEU A 91 -33.61 -9.25 -10.48
C LEU A 91 -32.42 -9.16 -11.43
N ILE A 92 -32.50 -9.88 -12.54
CA ILE A 92 -31.47 -9.94 -13.58
C ILE A 92 -32.05 -9.32 -14.84
N THR A 93 -31.35 -8.33 -15.40
CA THR A 93 -31.76 -7.60 -16.61
C THR A 93 -30.71 -7.79 -17.70
N PRO A 94 -30.87 -8.80 -18.59
CA PRO A 94 -29.94 -9.04 -19.69
C PRO A 94 -30.11 -8.00 -20.81
N PRO A 95 -29.04 -7.57 -21.51
CA PRO A 95 -29.15 -6.51 -22.51
C PRO A 95 -30.13 -6.84 -23.65
N ASN A 96 -31.21 -6.07 -23.72
CA ASN A 96 -32.34 -6.22 -24.67
C ASN A 96 -33.29 -7.40 -24.42
N GLU A 97 -33.19 -8.09 -23.28
CA GLU A 97 -34.11 -9.16 -22.90
C GLU A 97 -35.10 -8.71 -21.81
N ALA A 98 -35.98 -9.61 -21.36
CA ALA A 98 -36.93 -9.34 -20.28
C ALA A 98 -36.27 -9.58 -18.92
N VAL A 99 -36.59 -8.74 -17.93
CA VAL A 99 -36.16 -8.92 -16.54
C VAL A 99 -36.63 -10.26 -16.00
N SER A 100 -35.73 -11.01 -15.37
CA SER A 100 -36.00 -12.31 -14.74
C SER A 100 -35.56 -12.33 -13.28
N GLU A 101 -36.32 -13.00 -12.42
CA GLU A 101 -35.93 -13.30 -11.05
C GLU A 101 -34.98 -14.53 -11.04
N GLY A 102 -33.90 -14.46 -10.26
CA GLY A 102 -32.95 -15.55 -10.06
C GLY A 102 -32.30 -15.47 -8.69
N LYS A 103 -31.51 -16.48 -8.31
CA LYS A 103 -30.78 -16.49 -7.04
C LYS A 103 -29.35 -16.01 -7.16
N TYR A 104 -28.80 -15.51 -6.05
CA TYR A 104 -27.38 -15.27 -5.89
C TYR A 104 -26.87 -15.82 -4.57
N ASP A 105 -25.55 -15.93 -4.45
CA ASP A 105 -24.86 -16.23 -3.19
C ASP A 105 -23.49 -15.53 -3.16
N ILE A 106 -22.96 -15.27 -1.96
CA ILE A 106 -21.59 -14.74 -1.77
C ILE A 106 -20.88 -15.64 -0.75
N SER A 107 -19.62 -15.96 -1.01
CA SER A 107 -18.79 -16.79 -0.13
C SER A 107 -18.63 -16.18 1.28
N GLU A 108 -18.38 -17.02 2.29
CA GLU A 108 -18.25 -16.59 3.70
C GLU A 108 -17.11 -15.56 3.93
N ASP A 109 -16.13 -15.51 3.03
CA ASP A 109 -15.00 -14.56 3.01
C ASP A 109 -15.23 -13.32 2.12
N GLY A 110 -16.36 -13.24 1.42
CA GLY A 110 -16.70 -12.14 0.51
C GLY A 110 -15.93 -12.12 -0.83
N SER A 111 -15.16 -13.16 -1.15
CA SER A 111 -14.30 -13.21 -2.35
C SER A 111 -14.97 -13.67 -3.65
N VAL A 112 -16.11 -14.36 -3.60
CA VAL A 112 -16.79 -14.92 -4.79
C VAL A 112 -18.28 -14.56 -4.80
N LEU A 113 -18.77 -14.13 -5.96
CA LEU A 113 -20.19 -13.96 -6.28
C LEU A 113 -20.66 -15.09 -7.20
N TRP A 114 -21.70 -15.80 -6.81
CA TRP A 114 -22.44 -16.74 -7.67
C TRP A 114 -23.80 -16.15 -8.06
N VAL A 115 -24.20 -16.24 -9.33
CA VAL A 115 -25.57 -15.93 -9.77
C VAL A 115 -26.14 -17.02 -10.68
N GLU A 116 -27.39 -17.40 -10.41
CA GLU A 116 -28.14 -18.42 -11.12
C GLU A 116 -28.24 -18.11 -12.62
N GLY A 117 -27.82 -19.07 -13.45
CA GLY A 117 -27.79 -18.95 -14.91
C GLY A 117 -26.51 -18.34 -15.51
N TYR A 118 -25.69 -17.63 -14.71
CA TYR A 118 -24.46 -16.98 -15.18
C TYR A 118 -23.18 -17.57 -14.59
N GLY A 119 -23.27 -18.16 -13.39
CA GLY A 119 -22.16 -18.83 -12.71
C GLY A 119 -21.41 -17.93 -11.74
N GLU A 120 -20.10 -18.15 -11.65
CA GLU A 120 -19.22 -17.56 -10.63
C GLU A 120 -18.38 -16.41 -11.22
N TRP A 121 -18.06 -15.44 -10.37
CA TRP A 121 -17.05 -14.41 -10.57
C TRP A 121 -16.29 -14.17 -9.27
N GLU A 122 -15.00 -13.85 -9.37
CA GLU A 122 -14.21 -13.36 -8.23
C GLU A 122 -14.51 -11.86 -8.01
N ILE A 123 -14.88 -11.51 -6.78
CA ILE A 123 -15.08 -10.14 -6.32
C ILE A 123 -13.69 -9.53 -6.07
N PHE A 124 -13.17 -8.80 -7.05
CA PHE A 124 -11.88 -8.11 -6.93
C PHE A 124 -12.00 -6.86 -6.05
N SER A 125 -13.15 -6.18 -6.08
CA SER A 125 -13.47 -5.07 -5.18
C SER A 125 -14.98 -4.87 -5.09
N LEU A 126 -15.48 -4.59 -3.88
CA LEU A 126 -16.86 -4.23 -3.61
C LEU A 126 -16.86 -3.12 -2.55
N GLY A 127 -17.42 -1.96 -2.88
CA GLY A 127 -17.65 -0.86 -1.95
C GLY A 127 -19.05 -0.26 -2.11
N LYS A 128 -19.22 1.00 -1.71
CA LYS A 128 -20.53 1.65 -1.75
C LYS A 128 -21.12 1.76 -3.16
N ASN A 129 -20.35 2.24 -4.14
CA ASN A 129 -20.87 2.68 -5.44
C ASN A 129 -20.32 1.88 -6.63
N LYS A 130 -19.30 1.06 -6.40
CA LYS A 130 -18.58 0.34 -7.46
C LYS A 130 -18.34 -1.12 -7.05
N LEU A 131 -18.51 -2.00 -8.02
CA LEU A 131 -18.28 -3.44 -7.92
C LEU A 131 -17.39 -3.85 -9.09
N VAL A 132 -16.27 -4.51 -8.79
CA VAL A 132 -15.33 -5.03 -9.78
C VAL A 132 -15.34 -6.55 -9.71
N LEU A 133 -15.89 -7.18 -10.74
CA LEU A 133 -15.95 -8.63 -10.90
C LEU A 133 -14.92 -9.09 -11.92
N THR A 134 -14.28 -10.22 -11.68
CA THR A 134 -13.28 -10.80 -12.59
C THR A 134 -13.58 -12.26 -12.93
N ARG A 135 -13.18 -12.67 -14.14
CA ARG A 135 -13.41 -14.03 -14.67
C ARG A 135 -12.50 -14.35 -15.84
N GLU A 136 -11.97 -15.57 -15.85
CA GLU A 136 -11.22 -16.12 -16.99
C GLU A 136 -12.13 -16.42 -18.20
N ILE A 137 -11.61 -16.18 -19.41
CA ILE A 137 -12.16 -16.64 -20.69
C ILE A 137 -11.07 -17.35 -21.50
N ILE A 138 -11.46 -18.29 -22.36
CA ILE A 138 -10.52 -18.97 -23.28
C ILE A 138 -10.84 -18.55 -24.71
N TYR A 139 -9.88 -17.89 -25.37
CA TYR A 139 -9.98 -17.43 -26.75
C TYR A 139 -8.77 -17.91 -27.56
N ASN A 140 -8.99 -18.40 -28.78
CA ASN A 140 -7.94 -18.97 -29.66
C ASN A 140 -7.01 -20.03 -29.02
N GLY A 141 -7.38 -20.62 -27.87
CA GLY A 141 -6.57 -21.60 -27.13
C GLY A 141 -5.60 -21.00 -26.09
N LYS A 142 -5.74 -19.71 -25.76
CA LYS A 142 -5.10 -19.03 -24.62
C LYS A 142 -6.16 -18.62 -23.59
N THR A 143 -5.74 -18.40 -22.35
CA THR A 143 -6.58 -17.78 -21.31
C THR A 143 -6.39 -16.26 -21.33
N TYR A 144 -7.45 -15.55 -20.98
CA TYR A 144 -7.50 -14.10 -20.82
C TYR A 144 -8.40 -13.78 -19.63
N ASN A 145 -8.10 -12.73 -18.89
CA ASN A 145 -8.95 -12.25 -17.80
C ASN A 145 -9.87 -11.13 -18.30
N VAL A 146 -11.14 -11.17 -17.91
CA VAL A 146 -12.08 -10.06 -18.11
C VAL A 146 -12.41 -9.45 -16.76
N MET A 147 -12.21 -8.14 -16.66
CA MET A 147 -12.64 -7.32 -15.53
C MET A 147 -13.90 -6.56 -15.94
N TYR A 148 -14.99 -6.72 -15.17
CA TYR A 148 -16.24 -5.98 -15.34
C TYR A 148 -16.33 -4.94 -14.22
N ILE A 149 -16.57 -3.68 -14.59
CA ILE A 149 -16.84 -2.59 -13.66
C ILE A 149 -18.33 -2.31 -13.69
N LEU A 150 -19.00 -2.58 -12.57
CA LEU A 150 -20.38 -2.23 -12.36
C LEU A 150 -20.45 -0.99 -11.45
N GLU A 151 -21.28 -0.03 -11.85
CA GLU A 151 -21.61 1.15 -11.04
C GLU A 151 -23.02 0.96 -10.47
N ARG A 152 -23.23 1.43 -9.24
CA ARG A 152 -24.54 1.35 -8.60
C ARG A 152 -25.51 2.34 -9.27
N ASN A 153 -26.69 1.87 -9.68
CA ASN A 153 -27.75 2.75 -10.16
C ASN A 153 -28.18 3.70 -9.03
N ALA A 154 -28.33 4.99 -9.35
CA ALA A 154 -28.29 6.06 -8.35
C ALA A 154 -29.29 5.82 -7.18
N PRO A 155 -28.82 5.76 -5.92
CA PRO A 155 -29.64 5.29 -4.81
C PRO A 155 -30.87 6.18 -4.58
N GLY A 156 -32.05 5.56 -4.56
CA GLY A 156 -33.28 6.19 -4.10
C GLY A 156 -33.22 6.58 -2.62
N GLU A 157 -34.14 7.43 -2.17
CA GLU A 157 -34.16 7.99 -0.81
C GLU A 157 -34.22 6.92 0.31
N ASP A 158 -34.72 5.72 0.00
CA ASP A 158 -34.81 4.55 0.91
C ASP A 158 -33.66 3.52 0.72
N SER A 159 -32.49 3.91 0.21
CA SER A 159 -31.36 2.99 0.03
C SER A 159 -30.89 2.37 1.36
N PRO A 160 -30.73 1.02 1.46
CA PRO A 160 -30.26 0.37 2.69
C PRO A 160 -28.87 0.84 3.11
N ASN A 161 -28.05 1.25 2.14
CA ASN A 161 -26.68 1.73 2.33
C ASN A 161 -26.60 3.25 2.53
N GLY A 162 -27.74 3.95 2.67
CA GLY A 162 -27.79 5.41 2.85
C GLY A 162 -27.16 5.91 4.17
N ASN A 163 -27.16 5.07 5.22
CA ASN A 163 -26.55 5.40 6.51
C ASN A 163 -25.11 4.90 6.68
N LEU A 164 -24.54 4.21 5.69
CA LEU A 164 -23.11 3.87 5.68
C LEU A 164 -22.33 5.15 5.36
N GLY A 165 -21.86 5.83 6.40
CA GLY A 165 -21.13 7.09 6.30
C GLY A 165 -19.64 6.84 6.35
N GLY A 166 -18.96 6.89 5.20
CA GLY A 166 -17.55 6.55 5.11
C GLY A 166 -16.59 7.64 5.56
N GLU A 167 -15.88 7.40 6.66
CA GLU A 167 -14.56 7.99 6.91
C GLU A 167 -13.51 7.29 6.02
N VAL A 168 -12.33 7.91 5.83
CA VAL A 168 -11.28 7.35 4.95
C VAL A 168 -10.87 5.96 5.44
N GLY A 169 -10.94 4.96 4.55
CA GLY A 169 -10.71 3.56 4.91
C GLY A 169 -11.96 2.73 5.24
N SER A 170 -13.16 3.33 5.35
CA SER A 170 -14.38 2.56 5.61
C SER A 170 -14.72 1.58 4.47
N VAL A 171 -15.69 0.69 4.71
CA VAL A 171 -16.25 -0.21 3.69
C VAL A 171 -16.97 0.51 2.53
N ASP A 172 -17.22 1.82 2.63
CA ASP A 172 -17.77 2.61 1.53
C ASP A 172 -16.73 2.98 0.45
N ASP A 173 -15.45 3.08 0.84
CA ASP A 173 -14.31 3.46 -0.01
C ASP A 173 -14.08 2.41 -1.11
N ASN A 174 -14.29 2.79 -2.37
CA ASN A 174 -14.23 1.88 -3.52
C ASN A 174 -12.84 1.80 -4.18
N ASN A 175 -11.79 2.33 -3.54
CA ASN A 175 -10.46 2.35 -4.15
C ASN A 175 -9.88 0.92 -4.23
N PRO A 176 -9.44 0.46 -5.42
CA PRO A 176 -8.94 -0.90 -5.62
C PRO A 176 -7.51 -1.14 -5.13
N TYR A 177 -6.80 -0.14 -4.60
CA TYR A 177 -5.44 -0.32 -4.06
C TYR A 177 -5.46 -1.22 -2.82
N GLN A 178 -4.62 -2.24 -2.85
CA GLN A 178 -4.30 -3.12 -1.73
C GLN A 178 -2.78 -3.35 -1.68
N PRO A 179 -2.15 -3.29 -0.49
CA PRO A 179 -0.74 -3.65 -0.31
C PRO A 179 -0.50 -5.14 -0.64
N TRP A 180 0.71 -5.50 -1.06
CA TRP A 180 1.01 -6.89 -1.43
C TRP A 180 1.30 -7.82 -0.23
N ALA A 181 1.66 -7.26 0.94
CA ALA A 181 2.02 -8.01 2.13
C ALA A 181 1.20 -7.60 3.35
N HIS A 182 1.01 -8.53 4.30
CA HIS A 182 0.03 -8.38 5.39
C HIS A 182 0.63 -8.06 6.78
N ASN A 183 1.94 -8.25 7.01
CA ASN A 183 2.53 -7.93 8.32
C ASN A 183 3.04 -6.47 8.31
N LEU A 184 2.20 -5.59 8.85
CA LEU A 184 2.40 -4.14 8.87
C LEU A 184 3.49 -3.72 9.86
N VAL A 185 4.43 -2.89 9.41
CA VAL A 185 5.49 -2.32 10.25
C VAL A 185 4.96 -1.06 10.93
N SER A 186 5.18 -0.91 12.23
CA SER A 186 4.83 0.31 12.99
C SER A 186 5.98 1.32 13.00
N GLN A 187 7.22 0.83 13.16
CA GLN A 187 8.42 1.67 13.25
C GLN A 187 9.66 0.95 12.68
N ILE A 188 10.55 1.71 12.04
CA ILE A 188 11.93 1.27 11.71
C ILE A 188 12.91 2.30 12.24
N THR A 189 13.81 1.89 13.14
CA THR A 189 14.96 2.71 13.55
C THR A 189 16.17 2.35 12.70
N MET A 190 16.59 3.27 11.83
CA MET A 190 17.84 3.18 11.08
C MET A 190 18.96 3.92 11.82
N THR A 191 20.09 3.25 12.07
CA THR A 191 21.32 3.88 12.59
C THR A 191 22.46 3.66 11.60
N ARG A 192 23.09 4.74 11.13
CA ARG A 192 24.13 4.71 10.09
C ARG A 192 25.46 5.27 10.61
N HIS A 193 26.51 4.46 10.52
CA HIS A 193 27.87 4.77 10.94
C HIS A 193 28.78 4.98 9.72
N TYR A 194 29.24 6.21 9.49
CA TYR A 194 30.10 6.54 8.35
C TYR A 194 31.58 6.29 8.66
N THR A 195 32.22 5.42 7.87
CA THR A 195 33.63 5.04 8.07
C THR A 195 34.62 6.17 7.71
N SER A 196 34.20 7.13 6.89
CA SER A 196 35.04 8.24 6.40
C SER A 196 35.39 9.30 7.45
N ASN A 197 34.54 9.46 8.47
CA ASN A 197 34.60 10.55 9.46
C ASN A 197 34.12 10.11 10.87
N ASN A 198 33.60 8.89 11.02
CA ASN A 198 32.97 8.36 12.23
C ASN A 198 31.74 9.16 12.72
N SER A 199 31.00 9.82 11.81
CA SER A 199 29.68 10.37 12.16
C SER A 199 28.64 9.26 12.26
N ILE A 200 27.66 9.48 13.14
CA ILE A 200 26.49 8.62 13.31
C ILE A 200 25.27 9.44 12.94
N GLU A 201 24.47 8.93 12.02
CA GLU A 201 23.11 9.41 11.74
C GLU A 201 22.11 8.42 12.33
N LYS A 202 20.98 8.94 12.85
CA LYS A 202 19.83 8.12 13.23
C LYS A 202 18.59 8.70 12.57
N THR A 203 17.80 7.84 11.94
CA THR A 203 16.50 8.18 11.36
C THR A 203 15.48 7.18 11.87
N VAL A 204 14.32 7.64 12.32
CA VAL A 204 13.20 6.79 12.70
C VAL A 204 12.07 6.99 11.70
N TYR A 205 11.69 5.90 11.04
CA TYR A 205 10.54 5.83 10.16
C TYR A 205 9.35 5.33 10.96
N LYS A 206 8.20 5.98 10.84
CA LYS A 206 6.94 5.59 11.49
C LYS A 206 5.84 5.48 10.45
N PHE A 207 4.95 4.53 10.62
CA PHE A 207 3.90 4.22 9.66
C PHE A 207 2.56 4.02 10.38
N GLN A 208 1.47 4.45 9.76
CA GLN A 208 0.10 4.21 10.23
C GLN A 208 -0.77 3.81 9.04
N TYR A 209 -1.73 2.92 9.28
CA TYR A 209 -2.58 2.32 8.24
C TYR A 209 -4.06 2.45 8.60
N ASP A 210 -4.93 2.38 7.59
CA ASP A 210 -6.36 2.21 7.78
C ASP A 210 -6.75 0.74 8.04
N VAL A 211 -8.05 0.49 8.27
CA VAL A 211 -8.61 -0.84 8.49
C VAL A 211 -8.53 -1.77 7.26
N LYS A 212 -8.18 -1.23 6.08
CA LYS A 212 -7.87 -1.97 4.85
C LYS A 212 -6.36 -2.21 4.68
N SER A 213 -5.57 -2.00 5.74
CA SER A 213 -4.10 -2.12 5.77
C SER A 213 -3.36 -1.16 4.84
N ARG A 214 -4.04 -0.13 4.30
CA ARG A 214 -3.44 0.84 3.38
C ARG A 214 -2.78 1.96 4.19
N ILE A 215 -1.60 2.39 3.78
CA ILE A 215 -0.86 3.48 4.43
C ILE A 215 -1.72 4.76 4.46
N ILE A 216 -1.80 5.44 5.60
CA ILE A 216 -2.45 6.76 5.76
C ILE A 216 -1.49 7.84 6.25
N GLU A 217 -0.43 7.45 6.96
CA GLU A 217 0.63 8.35 7.42
C GLU A 217 1.99 7.65 7.41
N TYR A 218 3.00 8.35 6.91
CA TYR A 218 4.40 7.94 6.93
C TYR A 218 5.26 9.14 7.37
N THR A 219 6.01 8.98 8.46
CA THR A 219 6.84 10.06 9.03
C THR A 219 8.30 9.63 9.10
N ILE A 220 9.20 10.54 8.74
CA ILE A 220 10.66 10.38 8.78
C ILE A 220 11.24 11.39 9.77
N ASP A 221 11.61 10.94 10.96
CA ASP A 221 12.25 11.76 12.00
C ASP A 221 13.78 11.57 11.97
N ASN A 222 14.53 12.63 11.65
CA ASN A 222 16.00 12.63 11.70
C ASN A 222 16.48 13.11 13.08
N TYR A 223 17.36 12.34 13.73
CA TYR A 223 17.86 12.60 15.08
C TYR A 223 19.35 12.97 15.11
N ASP A 224 19.70 13.93 15.97
CA ASP A 224 21.08 14.09 16.41
C ASP A 224 21.47 12.91 17.30
N ALA A 225 22.44 12.11 16.85
CA ALA A 225 22.82 10.85 17.50
C ALA A 225 23.48 11.01 18.89
N ILE A 226 23.83 12.22 19.31
CA ILE A 226 24.46 12.50 20.62
C ILE A 226 23.42 12.89 21.68
N SER A 227 22.44 13.71 21.30
CA SER A 227 21.36 14.18 22.18
C SER A 227 20.07 13.35 22.09
N ASN A 228 19.91 12.54 21.04
CA ASN A 228 18.67 11.84 20.68
C ASN A 228 17.46 12.79 20.64
N MET A 229 17.68 14.02 20.14
CA MET A 229 16.63 14.98 19.81
C MET A 229 16.32 14.91 18.31
N VAL A 230 15.05 15.06 17.94
CA VAL A 230 14.64 15.28 16.54
C VAL A 230 15.21 16.63 16.07
N THR A 231 15.78 16.62 14.86
CA THR A 231 16.43 17.77 14.20
C THR A 231 15.66 18.23 12.97
N GLU A 232 14.98 17.30 12.31
CA GLU A 232 14.13 17.48 11.13
C GLU A 232 13.08 16.37 11.19
N SER A 233 11.84 16.68 10.78
CA SER A 233 10.76 15.71 10.62
C SER A 233 10.10 15.97 9.27
N ASN A 234 9.86 14.91 8.51
CA ASN A 234 9.21 14.95 7.21
C ASN A 234 7.98 14.03 7.24
N LYS A 235 6.79 14.62 7.08
CA LYS A 235 5.51 13.90 7.21
C LYS A 235 4.82 13.77 5.86
N PHE A 236 4.42 12.56 5.54
CA PHE A 236 3.64 12.21 4.36
C PHE A 236 2.28 11.67 4.79
N ASN A 237 1.22 12.14 4.15
CA ASN A 237 -0.14 11.65 4.40
C ASN A 237 -0.79 11.19 3.10
N PHE A 238 -1.60 10.14 3.20
CA PHE A 238 -2.33 9.56 2.08
C PHE A 238 -3.83 9.67 2.35
N THR A 239 -4.59 10.09 1.35
CA THR A 239 -6.05 9.97 1.36
C THR A 239 -6.55 9.22 0.12
N TYR A 240 -7.67 8.53 0.26
CA TYR A 240 -8.23 7.64 -0.76
C TYR A 240 -9.63 8.07 -1.20
N ASP A 241 -9.93 7.78 -2.46
CA ASP A 241 -11.14 8.08 -3.22
C ASP A 241 -11.31 6.97 -4.29
N ASP A 242 -12.50 6.78 -4.87
CA ASP A 242 -12.99 5.57 -5.57
C ASP A 242 -12.11 5.03 -6.73
N SER A 243 -11.14 5.82 -7.17
CA SER A 243 -10.08 5.43 -8.12
C SER A 243 -8.79 6.23 -7.95
N LYS A 244 -8.57 6.87 -6.79
CA LYS A 244 -7.45 7.80 -6.58
C LYS A 244 -6.84 7.72 -5.19
N VAL A 245 -5.52 7.88 -5.16
CA VAL A 245 -4.75 8.17 -3.95
C VAL A 245 -4.17 9.58 -4.06
N TYR A 246 -4.25 10.36 -2.99
CA TYR A 246 -3.66 11.69 -2.91
C TYR A 246 -2.53 11.65 -1.88
N LEU A 247 -1.31 11.94 -2.33
CA LEU A 247 -0.12 12.02 -1.47
C LEU A 247 0.15 13.48 -1.12
N TYR A 248 0.17 13.78 0.17
CA TYR A 248 0.55 15.07 0.73
C TYR A 248 1.92 14.97 1.39
N TYR A 249 2.72 16.03 1.30
CA TYR A 249 3.98 16.21 2.01
C TYR A 249 3.89 17.49 2.84
N ASN A 250 4.01 17.37 4.17
CA ASN A 250 3.90 18.47 5.13
C ASN A 250 2.67 19.38 4.84
N GLU A 251 1.49 18.76 4.73
CA GLU A 251 0.18 19.38 4.39
C GLU A 251 0.00 19.86 2.93
N GLU A 252 1.05 19.98 2.11
CA GLU A 252 0.92 20.35 0.69
C GLU A 252 0.65 19.13 -0.21
N LEU A 253 -0.32 19.21 -1.13
CA LEU A 253 -0.62 18.12 -2.08
C LEU A 253 0.56 17.94 -3.04
N MET A 254 1.26 16.82 -2.91
CA MET A 254 2.45 16.51 -3.70
C MET A 254 2.13 15.71 -4.95
N ASN A 255 1.27 14.69 -4.88
CA ASN A 255 0.84 13.92 -6.04
C ASN A 255 -0.62 13.49 -5.96
N THR A 256 -1.24 13.36 -7.13
CA THR A 256 -2.49 12.60 -7.29
C THR A 256 -2.21 11.37 -8.14
N GLY A 257 -2.35 10.17 -7.57
CA GLY A 257 -2.27 8.91 -8.29
C GLY A 257 -3.67 8.42 -8.69
N VAL A 258 -3.83 7.95 -9.93
CA VAL A 258 -5.05 7.25 -10.38
C VAL A 258 -4.77 5.76 -10.28
N VAL A 259 -5.52 5.08 -9.41
CA VAL A 259 -5.39 3.64 -9.18
C VAL A 259 -6.17 2.89 -10.25
N GLY A 260 -5.41 2.15 -11.06
CA GLY A 260 -5.87 1.24 -12.08
C GLY A 260 -6.53 -0.02 -11.53
N HIS A 261 -7.03 -0.84 -12.44
CA HIS A 261 -7.94 -1.93 -12.07
C HIS A 261 -7.22 -3.11 -11.41
N ASN A 262 -5.89 -3.23 -11.59
CA ASN A 262 -5.04 -4.22 -10.92
C ASN A 262 -4.64 -3.83 -9.48
N GLY A 263 -5.15 -2.70 -8.97
CA GLY A 263 -4.81 -2.16 -7.65
C GLY A 263 -3.54 -1.31 -7.62
N PHE A 264 -2.87 -1.09 -8.75
CA PHE A 264 -1.66 -0.27 -8.86
C PHE A 264 -1.94 1.01 -9.66
N LEU A 265 -0.99 1.94 -9.78
CA LEU A 265 -1.21 3.22 -10.46
C LEU A 265 -1.25 3.07 -11.99
N ASP A 266 -2.35 3.44 -12.66
CA ASP A 266 -2.31 3.63 -14.13
C ASP A 266 -1.58 4.96 -14.48
N TYR A 267 -1.76 6.00 -13.64
CA TYR A 267 -1.23 7.35 -13.88
C TYR A 267 -0.81 8.04 -12.57
N LEU A 268 0.20 8.92 -12.65
CA LEU A 268 0.58 9.85 -11.58
C LEU A 268 0.60 11.29 -12.09
N TYR A 269 0.06 12.21 -11.30
CA TYR A 269 0.06 13.65 -11.55
C TYR A 269 0.85 14.35 -10.45
N GLU A 270 1.64 15.37 -10.80
CA GLU A 270 2.31 16.26 -9.84
C GLU A 270 1.35 17.33 -9.33
N GLY A 271 1.14 17.37 -8.01
CA GLY A 271 0.19 18.23 -7.31
C GLY A 271 -1.22 18.21 -7.93
N ASN A 272 -1.63 19.38 -8.44
CA ASN A 272 -2.91 19.62 -9.12
C ASN A 272 -2.75 19.78 -10.65
N SER A 273 -1.78 19.09 -11.27
CA SER A 273 -1.59 19.12 -12.73
C SER A 273 -2.78 18.50 -13.48
N ASP A 274 -3.24 19.15 -14.56
CA ASP A 274 -4.19 18.56 -15.52
C ASP A 274 -3.54 17.51 -16.46
N THR A 275 -2.21 17.32 -16.38
CA THR A 275 -1.43 16.41 -17.22
C THR A 275 -0.65 15.43 -16.34
N ALA A 276 -0.81 14.14 -16.59
CA ALA A 276 -0.06 13.10 -15.89
C ALA A 276 1.44 13.25 -16.18
N SER A 277 2.26 13.22 -15.13
CA SER A 277 3.71 13.21 -15.25
C SER A 277 4.28 11.80 -15.30
N SER A 278 3.55 10.77 -14.83
CA SER A 278 3.96 9.37 -15.01
C SER A 278 2.83 8.43 -15.47
N PHE A 279 3.22 7.38 -16.19
CA PHE A 279 2.37 6.35 -16.80
C PHE A 279 2.98 4.96 -16.59
N PHE A 280 2.18 3.95 -16.28
CA PHE A 280 2.66 2.60 -15.93
C PHE A 280 1.92 1.51 -16.72
N ASP A 281 2.62 0.47 -17.17
CA ASP A 281 2.02 -0.81 -17.58
C ASP A 281 2.57 -1.97 -16.72
N TYR A 282 1.85 -3.08 -16.67
CA TYR A 282 2.08 -4.20 -15.75
C TYR A 282 1.92 -5.55 -16.43
N ASN A 283 2.55 -6.60 -15.87
CA ASN A 283 2.17 -7.99 -16.15
C ASN A 283 1.07 -8.51 -15.19
N ALA A 284 0.45 -9.66 -15.50
CA ALA A 284 -0.64 -10.27 -14.71
C ALA A 284 -0.21 -10.62 -13.29
N ASP A 285 1.03 -11.09 -13.15
CA ASP A 285 1.62 -11.34 -11.84
C ASP A 285 1.71 -10.05 -11.01
N GLY A 286 1.47 -8.87 -11.60
CA GLY A 286 1.34 -7.57 -10.94
C GLY A 286 2.62 -6.74 -10.94
N TYR A 287 3.69 -7.21 -11.56
CA TYR A 287 4.97 -6.49 -11.64
C TYR A 287 4.89 -5.49 -12.79
N VAL A 288 5.34 -4.26 -12.58
CA VAL A 288 5.49 -3.24 -13.64
C VAL A 288 6.29 -3.81 -14.82
N THR A 289 5.91 -3.47 -16.05
CA THR A 289 6.58 -3.86 -17.31
C THR A 289 7.00 -2.66 -18.16
N TYR A 290 6.46 -1.47 -17.86
CA TYR A 290 6.83 -0.20 -18.48
C TYR A 290 6.54 0.94 -17.51
N LEU A 291 7.41 1.94 -17.49
CA LEU A 291 7.16 3.23 -16.85
C LEU A 291 7.66 4.36 -17.76
N GLU A 292 6.87 5.41 -17.90
CA GLU A 292 7.29 6.68 -18.48
C GLU A 292 7.04 7.81 -17.49
N THR A 293 8.10 8.52 -17.09
CA THR A 293 8.03 9.68 -16.19
C THR A 293 8.66 10.90 -16.86
N ASN A 294 7.89 11.99 -16.98
CA ASN A 294 8.31 13.25 -17.60
C ASN A 294 8.94 13.11 -19.01
N GLY A 295 8.55 12.06 -19.74
CA GLY A 295 9.03 11.73 -21.09
C GLY A 295 10.27 10.81 -21.15
N GLU A 296 10.86 10.47 -20.01
CA GLU A 296 11.88 9.42 -19.93
C GLU A 296 11.21 8.06 -19.74
N LYS A 297 11.61 7.07 -20.56
CA LYS A 297 10.99 5.74 -20.64
C LYS A 297 11.90 4.67 -20.03
N TRP A 298 11.33 3.74 -19.31
CA TRP A 298 12.02 2.81 -18.42
C TRP A 298 11.35 1.43 -18.49
N ASN A 299 12.12 0.37 -18.77
CA ASN A 299 11.61 -1.00 -18.94
C ASN A 299 12.29 -1.92 -17.91
N PRO A 300 11.55 -2.50 -16.94
CA PRO A 300 12.13 -3.40 -15.96
C PRO A 300 12.47 -4.77 -16.51
N ILE A 301 13.68 -5.25 -16.18
CA ILE A 301 14.10 -6.64 -16.41
C ILE A 301 13.93 -7.43 -15.12
N TYR A 302 13.20 -8.55 -15.20
CA TYR A 302 13.09 -9.53 -14.12
C TYR A 302 13.78 -10.85 -14.50
N SER A 303 14.18 -11.58 -13.48
CA SER A 303 14.79 -12.92 -13.53
C SER A 303 14.01 -13.85 -12.60
N THR A 304 13.77 -15.09 -13.03
CA THR A 304 13.06 -16.07 -12.20
C THR A 304 14.00 -16.61 -11.11
N SER A 305 13.58 -16.51 -9.85
CA SER A 305 14.28 -17.08 -8.70
C SER A 305 14.21 -18.61 -8.69
N TRP A 306 14.99 -19.24 -7.81
CA TRP A 306 14.87 -20.69 -7.55
C TRP A 306 13.50 -21.10 -6.97
N SER A 307 12.76 -20.15 -6.38
CA SER A 307 11.40 -20.33 -5.86
C SER A 307 10.30 -20.00 -6.87
N GLY A 308 10.66 -19.62 -8.11
CA GLY A 308 9.72 -19.27 -9.19
C GLY A 308 9.26 -17.81 -9.21
N ALA A 309 9.65 -17.00 -8.23
CA ALA A 309 9.28 -15.59 -8.16
C ALA A 309 10.10 -14.70 -9.12
N LYS A 310 9.58 -13.52 -9.49
CA LYS A 310 10.27 -12.55 -10.36
C LYS A 310 11.16 -11.62 -9.51
N ASN A 311 12.46 -11.89 -9.48
CA ASN A 311 13.48 -11.02 -8.87
C ASN A 311 14.00 -10.02 -9.90
N MET A 312 13.98 -8.73 -9.58
CA MET A 312 14.34 -7.65 -10.49
C MET A 312 15.85 -7.65 -10.77
N ALA A 313 16.28 -7.74 -12.02
CA ALA A 313 17.69 -7.97 -12.36
C ALA A 313 18.53 -6.69 -12.31
N SER A 314 17.97 -5.56 -12.76
CA SER A 314 18.64 -4.26 -12.77
C SER A 314 17.61 -3.12 -12.81
N PRO A 315 17.88 -1.95 -12.17
CA PRO A 315 17.00 -0.79 -12.22
C PRO A 315 17.28 0.16 -13.41
N THR A 316 17.88 -0.34 -14.49
CA THR A 316 17.99 0.31 -15.81
C THR A 316 18.56 -0.70 -16.80
N ASP A 317 18.40 -0.48 -18.11
CA ASP A 317 19.09 -1.29 -19.12
C ASP A 317 20.62 -1.12 -18.99
N GLY A 318 21.29 -2.10 -18.37
CA GLY A 318 22.72 -2.01 -18.02
C GLY A 318 23.01 -1.10 -16.82
N GLY A 319 22.04 -0.96 -15.90
CA GLY A 319 22.15 -0.18 -14.66
C GLY A 319 22.92 -0.91 -13.56
N ASP A 320 22.36 -0.92 -12.35
CA ASP A 320 22.96 -1.59 -11.19
C ASP A 320 22.72 -3.10 -11.21
N GLU A 321 23.67 -3.90 -10.72
CA GLU A 321 23.50 -5.36 -10.64
C GLU A 321 22.90 -5.74 -9.28
N LEU A 322 21.72 -6.39 -9.31
CA LEU A 322 20.99 -6.82 -8.11
C LEU A 322 21.23 -8.32 -7.86
N SER A 323 21.46 -8.72 -6.60
CA SER A 323 21.59 -10.12 -6.21
C SER A 323 20.73 -10.47 -5.00
N TYR A 324 20.19 -11.68 -4.98
CA TYR A 324 19.16 -12.16 -4.05
C TYR A 324 19.61 -13.46 -3.38
N ASN A 325 20.78 -13.43 -2.74
CA ASN A 325 21.47 -14.61 -2.20
C ASN A 325 21.20 -14.82 -0.70
N SER A 326 20.19 -14.14 -0.15
CA SER A 326 19.75 -14.23 1.25
C SER A 326 18.47 -15.03 1.39
N ASP A 327 18.34 -15.74 2.52
CA ASP A 327 17.09 -16.31 3.01
C ASP A 327 16.13 -15.25 3.59
N ALA A 328 16.52 -13.97 3.59
CA ALA A 328 15.66 -12.84 3.92
C ALA A 328 14.54 -12.66 2.86
N ILE A 329 13.29 -12.76 3.31
CA ILE A 329 12.10 -12.81 2.46
C ILE A 329 11.37 -11.45 2.45
N ASN A 330 10.83 -11.09 1.29
CA ASN A 330 10.27 -9.76 0.99
C ASN A 330 8.74 -9.73 1.11
N ASN A 331 8.04 -10.84 0.81
CA ASN A 331 6.57 -10.91 0.81
C ASN A 331 5.91 -10.74 2.19
N ALA A 332 6.70 -10.66 3.26
CA ALA A 332 6.19 -10.61 4.62
C ALA A 332 5.87 -9.17 5.08
N SER A 333 6.56 -8.15 4.56
CA SER A 333 6.46 -6.75 5.01
C SER A 333 6.57 -5.77 3.84
N VAL A 334 5.59 -4.86 3.74
CA VAL A 334 5.56 -3.79 2.72
C VAL A 334 6.71 -2.79 2.94
N ASP A 335 6.87 -2.34 4.18
CA ASP A 335 7.41 -1.01 4.46
C ASP A 335 8.93 -1.07 4.61
N PHE A 336 9.42 -2.10 5.32
CA PHE A 336 10.83 -2.44 5.40
C PHE A 336 11.43 -2.68 4.01
N ASN A 337 10.73 -3.45 3.17
CA ASN A 337 11.22 -3.78 1.84
C ASN A 337 11.19 -2.60 0.87
N GLY A 338 10.32 -1.62 1.11
CA GLY A 338 10.35 -0.35 0.38
C GLY A 338 11.68 0.38 0.55
N LEU A 339 12.14 0.51 1.79
CA LEU A 339 13.36 1.22 2.17
C LEU A 339 14.66 0.50 1.74
N MET A 340 14.60 -0.82 1.57
CA MET A 340 15.77 -1.68 1.47
C MET A 340 16.00 -2.32 0.11
N THR A 341 14.96 -2.41 -0.72
CA THR A 341 15.06 -3.03 -2.04
C THR A 341 15.26 -2.00 -3.14
N SER A 342 15.51 -2.48 -4.35
CA SER A 342 15.68 -1.65 -5.54
C SER A 342 14.47 -0.74 -5.87
N CYS A 343 13.29 -0.90 -5.26
CA CYS A 343 12.16 0.03 -5.43
C CYS A 343 12.54 1.48 -5.04
N TYR A 344 13.33 1.65 -3.98
CA TYR A 344 13.97 2.91 -3.57
C TYR A 344 14.85 3.56 -4.65
N GLN A 345 15.23 2.81 -5.69
CA GLN A 345 16.18 3.25 -6.71
C GLN A 345 15.51 3.76 -8.00
N TRP A 346 14.20 3.52 -8.19
CA TRP A 346 13.37 4.09 -9.28
C TRP A 346 12.95 5.49 -8.92
N GLU A 347 12.22 5.60 -7.81
CA GLU A 347 11.52 6.82 -7.41
C GLU A 347 12.51 7.97 -7.16
N TRP A 348 13.66 7.64 -6.55
CA TRP A 348 14.83 8.53 -6.40
C TRP A 348 15.39 9.04 -7.73
N SER A 349 15.42 8.19 -8.77
CA SER A 349 15.98 8.52 -10.09
C SER A 349 14.98 9.30 -10.96
N MET A 350 13.68 9.19 -10.68
CA MET A 350 12.61 9.64 -11.59
C MET A 350 11.88 10.90 -11.12
N HIS A 351 11.78 11.14 -9.79
CA HIS A 351 11.04 12.29 -9.22
C HIS A 351 11.94 13.41 -8.67
N ASN A 352 13.10 13.63 -9.29
CA ASN A 352 13.93 14.86 -9.32
C ASN A 352 13.97 15.77 -8.06
N GLY A 353 14.00 15.18 -6.86
CA GLY A 353 14.23 15.87 -5.59
C GLY A 353 12.95 16.30 -4.85
N TYR A 354 13.00 16.12 -3.52
CA TYR A 354 11.93 16.45 -2.56
C TYR A 354 10.63 15.63 -2.61
N SER A 355 10.53 14.65 -3.51
CA SER A 355 9.75 13.44 -3.16
C SER A 355 10.63 12.58 -2.27
N GLY A 356 10.11 12.10 -1.15
CA GLY A 356 10.68 10.88 -0.56
C GLY A 356 10.43 9.71 -1.53
N VAL A 357 11.22 8.63 -1.40
CA VAL A 357 10.72 7.33 -1.86
C VAL A 357 9.53 7.00 -0.96
N VAL A 358 8.32 6.98 -1.52
CA VAL A 358 7.06 6.98 -0.77
C VAL A 358 6.05 6.07 -1.44
N LEU A 359 5.65 6.34 -2.69
CA LEU A 359 4.69 5.46 -3.39
C LEU A 359 5.34 4.10 -3.70
N GLY A 360 6.64 4.08 -4.00
CA GLY A 360 7.43 2.86 -4.19
C GLY A 360 7.71 2.09 -2.91
N LEU A 361 7.42 2.64 -1.72
CA LEU A 361 7.46 1.88 -0.47
C LEU A 361 6.24 0.97 -0.33
N PHE A 362 5.07 1.45 -0.76
CA PHE A 362 3.76 0.88 -0.46
C PHE A 362 3.08 0.30 -1.72
N ASP A 363 3.81 -0.53 -2.49
CA ASP A 363 3.34 -1.30 -3.68
C ASP A 363 2.59 -0.53 -4.80
N PHE A 364 2.43 0.80 -4.74
CA PHE A 364 1.67 1.58 -5.74
C PHE A 364 2.21 1.43 -7.18
N TYR A 365 3.49 1.09 -7.33
CA TYR A 365 4.14 0.80 -8.62
C TYR A 365 4.15 -0.69 -8.99
N GLY A 366 3.27 -1.50 -8.39
CA GLY A 366 3.17 -2.94 -8.64
C GLY A 366 4.01 -3.79 -7.70
N LYS A 367 3.89 -5.11 -7.86
CA LYS A 367 4.54 -6.09 -6.99
C LYS A 367 6.07 -6.02 -7.11
N ARG A 368 6.70 -6.00 -5.95
CA ARG A 368 8.15 -6.11 -5.74
C ARG A 368 8.64 -7.56 -5.83
N SER A 369 9.95 -7.75 -5.86
CA SER A 369 10.60 -9.07 -5.82
C SER A 369 10.29 -9.85 -4.54
N TYR A 370 10.29 -11.19 -4.58
CA TYR A 370 9.98 -12.03 -3.40
C TYR A 370 11.12 -12.14 -2.37
N GLN A 371 12.35 -11.85 -2.77
CA GLN A 371 13.51 -11.82 -1.87
C GLN A 371 14.01 -10.38 -1.65
N VAL A 372 14.69 -10.13 -0.53
CA VAL A 372 15.44 -8.88 -0.33
C VAL A 372 16.67 -8.91 -1.25
N ALA A 373 17.04 -7.77 -1.83
CA ALA A 373 18.28 -7.65 -2.61
C ALA A 373 19.49 -7.66 -1.66
N SER A 374 20.06 -8.83 -1.40
CA SER A 374 21.20 -9.01 -0.50
C SER A 374 22.48 -8.29 -0.95
N LYS A 375 22.55 -7.83 -2.19
CA LYS A 375 23.66 -7.03 -2.74
C LYS A 375 23.18 -6.15 -3.90
N VAL A 376 23.71 -4.93 -3.98
CA VAL A 376 23.55 -4.00 -5.10
C VAL A 376 24.93 -3.50 -5.52
N VAL A 377 25.31 -3.70 -6.79
CA VAL A 377 26.57 -3.19 -7.36
C VAL A 377 26.27 -1.98 -8.23
N ARG A 378 26.61 -0.78 -7.75
CA ARG A 378 26.39 0.49 -8.44
C ARG A 378 27.57 0.85 -9.33
N ASN A 379 27.68 0.14 -10.45
CA ASN A 379 28.78 0.26 -11.41
C ASN A 379 30.16 0.19 -10.70
N ALA A 380 31.05 1.16 -10.91
CA ALA A 380 32.35 1.26 -10.24
C ALA A 380 32.35 2.22 -9.02
N LEU A 381 31.17 2.70 -8.57
CA LEU A 381 31.07 3.77 -7.59
C LEU A 381 31.04 3.23 -6.15
N TRP A 382 30.11 2.31 -5.87
CA TRP A 382 29.97 1.61 -4.59
C TRP A 382 29.25 0.26 -4.74
N ILE A 383 29.33 -0.55 -3.69
CA ILE A 383 28.60 -1.80 -3.50
C ILE A 383 27.91 -1.72 -2.14
N ASP A 384 26.60 -1.95 -2.13
CA ASP A 384 25.81 -2.18 -0.92
C ASP A 384 25.64 -3.70 -0.75
N GLU A 385 25.90 -4.23 0.45
CA GLU A 385 25.83 -5.67 0.73
C GLU A 385 25.26 -5.93 2.12
N MET A 386 24.31 -6.86 2.21
CA MET A 386 23.74 -7.34 3.47
C MET A 386 24.83 -8.08 4.26
N THR A 387 25.11 -7.63 5.49
CA THR A 387 26.15 -8.21 6.34
C THR A 387 25.62 -9.00 7.53
N ASP A 388 24.43 -8.67 8.05
CA ASP A 388 23.76 -9.43 9.12
C ASP A 388 22.22 -9.23 9.07
N TRP A 389 21.44 -10.14 9.67
CA TRP A 389 19.97 -10.09 9.71
C TRP A 389 19.38 -11.04 10.76
N GLU A 390 18.30 -10.64 11.42
CA GLU A 390 17.51 -11.50 12.32
C GLU A 390 16.06 -11.64 11.86
N ILE A 391 15.47 -12.81 12.10
CA ILE A 391 14.06 -13.12 11.81
C ILE A 391 13.35 -13.67 13.05
N THR A 392 12.07 -13.34 13.19
CA THR A 392 11.14 -13.99 14.12
C THR A 392 9.93 -14.55 13.36
N LYS A 393 9.04 -15.25 14.06
CA LYS A 393 7.76 -15.71 13.50
C LYS A 393 6.64 -14.73 13.90
N SER A 394 5.89 -14.27 12.91
CA SER A 394 4.72 -13.39 13.08
C SER A 394 3.51 -14.15 13.66
N GLU A 395 2.47 -13.41 14.05
CA GLU A 395 1.21 -13.99 14.54
C GLU A 395 0.45 -14.72 13.42
N THR A 396 0.52 -14.20 12.18
CA THR A 396 0.03 -14.84 10.94
C THR A 396 0.78 -16.14 10.62
N GLY A 397 2.02 -16.28 11.11
CA GLY A 397 2.83 -17.49 11.03
C GLY A 397 3.97 -17.45 10.02
N ASP A 398 4.12 -16.36 9.26
CA ASP A 398 5.28 -16.08 8.40
C ASP A 398 6.56 -15.85 9.20
N TYR A 399 7.70 -15.86 8.51
CA TYR A 399 8.97 -15.36 9.05
C TYR A 399 9.16 -13.90 8.63
N ILE A 400 9.21 -13.02 9.62
CA ILE A 400 9.38 -11.56 9.47
C ILE A 400 10.78 -11.14 9.94
N ILE A 401 11.36 -10.14 9.29
CA ILE A 401 12.70 -9.61 9.59
C ILE A 401 12.56 -8.56 10.71
N THR A 402 13.31 -8.72 11.80
CA THR A 402 13.32 -7.79 12.95
C THR A 402 14.59 -6.95 13.05
N PHE A 403 15.68 -7.42 12.43
CA PHE A 403 16.95 -6.70 12.33
C PHE A 403 17.59 -6.93 10.96
N TYR A 404 18.26 -5.93 10.41
CA TYR A 404 19.01 -6.03 9.15
C TYR A 404 20.20 -5.06 9.15
N GLU A 405 21.33 -5.48 8.60
CA GLU A 405 22.53 -4.65 8.43
C GLU A 405 22.98 -4.61 6.96
N ILE A 406 23.22 -3.40 6.44
CA ILE A 406 23.90 -3.15 5.15
C ILE A 406 25.25 -2.49 5.40
N THR A 407 26.29 -2.99 4.74
CA THR A 407 27.57 -2.29 4.59
C THR A 407 27.72 -1.74 3.18
N ARG A 408 27.90 -0.42 3.05
CA ARG A 408 28.31 0.27 1.83
C ARG A 408 29.84 0.32 1.75
N SER A 409 30.40 -0.28 0.70
CA SER A 409 31.82 -0.22 0.38
C SER A 409 32.06 0.48 -0.97
N GLY A 410 33.19 1.18 -1.12
CA GLY A 410 33.55 1.83 -2.39
C GLY A 410 34.07 3.25 -2.23
N SER A 411 33.94 4.04 -3.29
CA SER A 411 34.49 5.40 -3.39
C SER A 411 33.58 6.48 -2.80
N ASN A 412 32.28 6.20 -2.70
CA ASN A 412 31.25 7.17 -2.34
C ASN A 412 30.66 6.86 -0.95
N HIS A 413 30.99 7.69 0.05
CA HIS A 413 30.46 7.66 1.42
C HIS A 413 30.25 6.24 2.03
N PRO A 414 31.32 5.45 2.23
CA PRO A 414 31.22 4.10 2.83
C PRO A 414 30.75 4.14 4.30
N PHE A 415 29.74 3.32 4.61
CA PHE A 415 29.07 3.24 5.91
C PHE A 415 28.67 1.81 6.25
N THR A 416 28.32 1.57 7.52
CA THR A 416 27.46 0.44 7.93
C THR A 416 26.16 1.01 8.49
N ALA A 417 25.01 0.44 8.12
CA ALA A 417 23.69 0.88 8.53
C ALA A 417 22.89 -0.31 9.07
N THR A 418 22.43 -0.19 10.32
CA THR A 418 21.52 -1.14 10.95
C THR A 418 20.09 -0.63 10.88
N TYR A 419 19.14 -1.55 10.82
CA TYR A 419 17.69 -1.31 10.75
C TYR A 419 17.01 -2.23 11.78
N GLU A 420 16.50 -1.63 12.84
CA GLU A 420 15.68 -2.30 13.88
C GLU A 420 14.20 -2.11 13.51
N ILE A 421 13.41 -3.18 13.45
CA ILE A 421 12.09 -3.20 12.82
C ILE A 421 11.03 -3.66 13.83
N GLU A 422 10.02 -2.82 14.05
CA GLU A 422 8.88 -3.06 14.93
C GLU A 422 7.61 -3.24 14.10
N TYR A 423 6.79 -4.23 14.45
CA TYR A 423 5.54 -4.55 13.76
C TYR A 423 4.33 -4.16 14.60
N TYR A 424 3.17 -4.07 13.95
CA TYR A 424 1.90 -4.14 14.66
C TYR A 424 1.68 -5.56 15.22
N HIS A 425 1.01 -5.63 16.38
CA HIS A 425 0.66 -6.83 17.14
C HIS A 425 -0.86 -6.87 17.34
#